data_AF-A0A8H8IVA0-F1
#
_entry.id   AF-A0A8H8IVA0-F1
#
_cell.length_a   1.000
_cell.length_b   1.000
_cell.length_c   1.000
_cell.angle_alpha   90.00
_cell.angle_beta   90.00
_cell.angle_gamma   90.00
#
_symmetry.space_group_name_H-M   'P 1'
#
loop_
_entity.id
_entity.type
_entity.pdbx_description
1 polymer ?
#
loop_
_entity_poly.entity_id
_entity_poly.type
_entity_poly.pdbx_seq_one_letter_code
_entity_poly.pdbx_strand_id
1 'polypeptide(L)'
;MYNVYNFASGLWGMFALVKSVEFACAPQGRLKVNEVSPGVLKSSVPNGNAHVTCKSAPKAANLWTNVRDGFLDACELLSSMRGIGWDYGTGNDIYIPPEHRSLERSAFLRSTLRTTLINFLLLDAIDTGFKLVPGVSSPSGGSIFLPDLSPVPRVLASTALHFATGVAFIGGFNMVYGILTMICVSFGQSPSAWPPVMEDPMTTTSLHDFWGRRWHQLLRQTFLIGGGFPLSFICERTVGFFLGKRAGRRAGLAGLVLGAFTASGLFHMLAMYAMGRGIEWKVVVFFSAQAFALALERSWKALTGRRVDGWWGRIWSYVWVAVGGQWCYAWHRRGLGGGMVIPPFLSPTRLIILPLILKLLRA
;
A
#
# COMPACT_ATOMS: atom_id res chain seq x y z
N MET A 1 23.91 -2.65 5.20
CA MET A 1 23.26 -2.95 6.49
C MET A 1 21.87 -2.33 6.57
N TYR A 2 21.71 -1.03 6.24
CA TYR A 2 20.43 -0.31 6.37
C TYR A 2 19.54 -0.33 5.12
N ASN A 3 19.60 -1.38 4.29
CA ASN A 3 18.91 -1.40 2.99
C ASN A 3 17.38 -1.22 3.10
N VAL A 4 16.77 -1.75 4.18
CA VAL A 4 15.34 -1.63 4.45
C VAL A 4 14.96 -0.18 4.75
N TYR A 5 15.75 0.52 5.57
CA TYR A 5 15.56 1.94 5.87
C TYR A 5 15.81 2.82 4.65
N ASN A 6 16.85 2.52 3.87
CA ASN A 6 17.10 3.22 2.61
C ASN A 6 15.93 3.05 1.63
N PHE A 7 15.39 1.84 1.52
CA PHE A 7 14.21 1.59 0.70
C PHE A 7 12.98 2.37 1.21
N ALA A 8 12.74 2.37 2.52
CA ALA A 8 11.66 3.15 3.13
C ALA A 8 11.81 4.67 2.88
N SER A 9 13.02 5.21 3.01
CA SER A 9 13.32 6.61 2.67
C SER A 9 13.09 6.89 1.19
N GLY A 10 13.46 5.95 0.31
CA GLY A 10 13.16 6.03 -1.12
C GLY A 10 11.65 6.05 -1.42
N LEU A 11 10.86 5.19 -0.75
CA LEU A 11 9.40 5.18 -0.87
C LEU A 11 8.81 6.51 -0.42
N TRP A 12 9.29 7.05 0.71
CA TRP A 12 8.84 8.36 1.22
C TRP A 12 9.19 9.49 0.26
N GLY A 13 10.41 9.53 -0.27
CA GLY A 13 10.84 10.53 -1.25
C GLY A 13 9.99 10.51 -2.51
N MET A 14 9.68 9.32 -3.04
CA MET A 14 8.79 9.18 -4.19
C MET A 14 7.35 9.58 -3.87
N PHE A 15 6.85 9.25 -2.68
CA PHE A 15 5.52 9.67 -2.24
C PHE A 15 5.43 11.19 -2.16
N ALA A 16 6.41 11.83 -1.52
CA ALA A 16 6.49 13.28 -1.39
C ALA A 16 6.57 13.96 -2.77
N LEU A 17 7.34 13.42 -3.71
CA LEU A 17 7.43 13.94 -5.08
C LEU A 17 6.05 13.94 -5.77
N VAL A 18 5.36 12.81 -5.76
CA VAL A 18 4.04 12.71 -6.41
C VAL A 18 3.00 13.58 -5.70
N LYS A 19 3.06 13.69 -4.37
CA LYS A 19 2.22 14.60 -3.59
C LYS A 19 2.45 16.07 -3.93
N SER A 20 3.70 16.49 -4.12
CA SER A 20 4.02 17.85 -4.55
C SER A 20 3.43 18.17 -5.92
N VAL A 21 3.50 17.22 -6.87
CA VAL A 21 2.86 17.36 -8.19
C VAL A 21 1.33 17.43 -8.04
N GLU A 22 0.75 16.56 -7.22
CA GLU A 22 -0.69 16.55 -6.92
C GLU A 22 -1.18 17.93 -6.44
N PHE A 23 -0.47 18.53 -5.49
CA PHE A 23 -0.85 19.81 -4.91
C PHE A 23 -0.58 20.97 -5.86
N ALA A 24 0.51 20.95 -6.62
CA ALA A 24 0.79 21.95 -7.65
C ALA A 24 -0.27 21.96 -8.76
N CYS A 25 -0.87 20.81 -9.05
CA CYS A 25 -1.94 20.68 -10.05
C CYS A 25 -3.36 20.82 -9.48
N ALA A 26 -3.52 21.16 -8.19
CA ALA A 26 -4.81 21.39 -7.55
C ALA A 26 -5.05 22.91 -7.37
N PRO A 27 -5.67 23.60 -8.35
CA PRO A 27 -5.73 25.07 -8.36
C PRO A 27 -6.53 25.66 -7.20
N GLN A 28 -7.44 24.90 -6.58
CA GLN A 28 -8.19 25.31 -5.39
C GLN A 28 -7.63 24.71 -4.09
N GLY A 29 -6.44 24.12 -4.14
CA GLY A 29 -5.91 23.31 -3.06
C GLY A 29 -6.69 22.01 -2.89
N ARG A 30 -6.50 21.36 -1.74
CA ARG A 30 -7.29 20.20 -1.30
C ARG A 30 -8.24 20.64 -0.21
N LEU A 31 -9.49 20.23 -0.33
CA LEU A 31 -10.55 20.60 0.60
C LEU A 31 -10.94 19.41 1.47
N LYS A 32 -11.33 19.69 2.71
CA LYS A 32 -11.95 18.66 3.54
C LYS A 32 -13.32 18.28 2.97
N VAL A 33 -13.78 17.09 3.30
CA VAL A 33 -15.11 16.64 2.90
C VAL A 33 -16.16 17.61 3.46
N ASN A 34 -17.06 18.03 2.58
CA ASN A 34 -18.09 19.06 2.83
C ASN A 34 -17.58 20.51 2.84
N GLU A 35 -16.33 20.81 2.52
CA GLU A 35 -15.90 22.20 2.30
C GLU A 35 -16.20 22.68 0.87
N VAL A 36 -16.42 23.99 0.73
CA VAL A 36 -16.50 24.72 -0.56
C VAL A 36 -15.24 25.57 -0.78
N SER A 37 -14.69 26.10 0.32
CA SER A 37 -13.38 26.74 0.40
C SER A 37 -12.78 26.42 1.77
N PRO A 38 -11.48 26.62 2.00
CA PRO A 38 -10.86 26.28 3.30
C PRO A 38 -11.62 26.91 4.48
N GLY A 39 -12.08 26.07 5.41
CA GLY A 39 -12.86 26.48 6.59
C GLY A 39 -14.32 26.85 6.33
N VAL A 40 -14.84 26.73 5.10
CA VAL A 40 -16.23 27.04 4.72
C VAL A 40 -16.98 25.78 4.34
N LEU A 41 -17.87 25.34 5.23
CA LEU A 41 -18.67 24.12 5.05
C LEU A 41 -19.91 24.35 4.16
N LYS A 42 -20.27 23.33 3.39
CA LYS A 42 -21.56 23.18 2.72
C LYS A 42 -22.67 23.12 3.77
N SER A 43 -23.72 23.91 3.60
CA SER A 43 -24.93 23.75 4.42
C SER A 43 -25.63 22.43 4.04
N SER A 44 -25.92 21.59 5.01
CA SER A 44 -26.87 20.50 4.84
C SER A 44 -28.29 21.09 4.90
N VAL A 45 -29.03 21.01 3.80
CA VAL A 45 -30.47 21.31 3.81
C VAL A 45 -31.22 19.98 3.98
N PRO A 46 -32.03 19.80 5.03
CA PRO A 46 -33.00 18.71 5.06
C PRO A 46 -34.12 19.04 4.06
N ASN A 47 -34.30 18.17 3.07
CA ASN A 47 -35.43 18.05 2.15
C ASN A 47 -36.27 19.32 1.83
N GLY A 48 -36.18 19.75 0.56
CA GLY A 48 -37.23 20.53 -0.11
C GLY A 48 -36.86 21.98 -0.40
N ASN A 49 -36.60 22.27 -1.68
CA ASN A 49 -36.67 23.58 -2.33
C ASN A 49 -36.19 24.81 -1.54
N ALA A 50 -34.91 25.16 -1.65
CA ALA A 50 -34.43 26.55 -1.66
C ALA A 50 -32.92 26.62 -1.92
N HIS A 51 -32.48 27.76 -2.47
CA HIS A 51 -31.10 28.16 -2.77
C HIS A 51 -30.04 27.67 -1.77
N VAL A 52 -28.92 27.18 -2.30
CA VAL A 52 -27.67 26.92 -1.54
C VAL A 52 -27.25 28.21 -0.86
N THR A 53 -27.43 28.29 0.46
CA THR A 53 -26.88 29.37 1.29
C THR A 53 -25.64 28.85 2.00
N CYS A 54 -24.48 29.41 1.67
CA CYS A 54 -23.24 29.14 2.39
C CYS A 54 -23.39 29.68 3.81
N LYS A 55 -23.24 28.83 4.84
CA LYS A 55 -23.03 29.35 6.20
C LYS A 55 -21.64 29.97 6.21
N SER A 56 -21.57 31.29 6.33
CA SER A 56 -20.32 31.98 6.64
C SER A 56 -19.76 31.41 7.94
N ALA A 57 -18.43 31.27 7.98
CA ALA A 57 -17.70 30.74 9.12
C ALA A 57 -18.18 31.37 10.44
N PRO A 58 -18.23 30.60 11.54
CA PRO A 58 -18.58 31.15 12.85
C PRO A 58 -17.63 32.32 13.20
N LYS A 59 -18.21 33.38 13.78
CA LYS A 59 -17.60 34.62 14.31
C LYS A 59 -16.06 34.64 14.27
N ALA A 60 -15.51 35.59 13.50
CA ALA A 60 -14.11 36.06 13.51
C ALA A 60 -13.17 35.18 14.34
N ALA A 61 -12.85 33.99 13.81
CA ALA A 61 -11.89 33.11 14.42
C ALA A 61 -10.59 33.90 14.62
N ASN A 62 -10.05 33.87 15.84
CA ASN A 62 -8.78 34.51 16.17
C ASN A 62 -7.73 34.12 15.11
N LEU A 63 -6.87 35.05 14.69
CA LEU A 63 -5.78 34.75 13.75
C LEU A 63 -5.01 33.49 14.19
N TRP A 64 -4.80 33.33 15.50
CA TRP A 64 -4.18 32.15 16.09
C TRP A 64 -4.94 30.84 15.85
N THR A 65 -6.27 30.84 15.91
CA THR A 65 -7.05 29.63 15.64
C THR A 65 -6.98 29.27 14.15
N ASN A 66 -7.04 30.25 13.25
CA ASN A 66 -6.92 29.99 11.81
C ASN A 66 -5.53 29.47 11.43
N VAL A 67 -4.47 30.06 11.99
CA VAL A 67 -3.09 29.60 11.75
C VAL A 67 -2.87 28.19 12.31
N ARG A 68 -3.35 27.92 13.52
CA ARG A 68 -3.27 26.59 14.14
C ARG A 68 -4.01 25.56 13.29
N ASP A 69 -5.26 25.83 12.93
CA ASP A 69 -6.11 24.90 12.22
C ASP A 69 -5.56 24.66 10.80
N GLY A 70 -5.11 25.71 10.11
CA GLY A 70 -4.42 25.59 8.83
C GLY A 70 -3.09 24.80 8.91
N PHE A 71 -2.33 24.96 9.99
CA PHE A 71 -1.12 24.17 10.22
C PHE A 71 -1.44 22.67 10.45
N LEU A 72 -2.45 22.38 11.26
CA LEU A 72 -2.91 21.00 11.50
C LEU A 72 -3.42 20.36 10.21
N ASP A 73 -4.17 21.09 9.40
CA ASP A 73 -4.65 20.67 8.09
C ASP A 73 -3.50 20.39 7.12
N ALA A 74 -2.46 21.23 7.11
CA ALA A 74 -1.26 21.00 6.32
C ALA A 74 -0.51 19.74 6.79
N CYS A 75 -0.34 19.54 8.10
CA CYS A 75 0.27 18.33 8.65
C CYS A 75 -0.54 17.08 8.28
N GLU A 76 -1.86 17.15 8.35
CA GLU A 76 -2.76 16.06 7.97
C GLU A 76 -2.63 15.76 6.46
N LEU A 77 -2.66 16.77 5.59
CA LEU A 77 -2.51 16.60 4.14
C LEU A 77 -1.16 15.98 3.74
N LEU A 78 -0.07 16.40 4.38
CA LEU A 78 1.27 15.91 4.10
C LEU A 78 1.48 14.47 4.58
N SER A 79 0.81 14.07 5.66
CA SER A 79 0.90 12.72 6.23
C SER A 79 -0.16 11.75 5.71
N SER A 80 -1.25 12.26 5.14
CA SER A 80 -2.37 11.45 4.66
C SER A 80 -2.07 10.83 3.29
N MET A 81 -1.75 9.54 3.29
CA MET A 81 -1.57 8.78 2.06
C MET A 81 -2.90 8.46 1.37
N ARG A 82 -3.97 8.23 2.16
CA ARG A 82 -5.30 7.82 1.68
C ARG A 82 -6.29 8.97 1.47
N GLY A 83 -6.01 10.15 2.01
CA GLY A 83 -6.91 11.29 1.91
C GLY A 83 -8.23 11.16 2.68
N ILE A 84 -8.31 10.29 3.70
CA ILE A 84 -9.54 10.11 4.47
C ILE A 84 -9.93 11.47 5.08
N GLY A 85 -11.14 11.95 4.81
CA GLY A 85 -11.59 13.27 5.24
C GLY A 85 -11.27 14.41 4.26
N TRP A 86 -10.64 14.11 3.12
CA TRP A 86 -10.30 15.05 2.05
C TRP A 86 -10.98 14.69 0.72
N ASP A 87 -11.12 15.66 -0.18
CA ASP A 87 -11.80 15.51 -1.47
C ASP A 87 -11.33 14.28 -2.28
N TYR A 88 -10.03 13.99 -2.27
CA TYR A 88 -9.40 12.91 -3.01
C TYR A 88 -9.42 11.55 -2.30
N GLY A 89 -9.85 11.50 -1.04
CA GLY A 89 -10.11 10.26 -0.31
C GLY A 89 -11.59 9.94 -0.20
N THR A 90 -12.43 10.53 -1.07
CA THR A 90 -13.86 10.21 -1.19
C THR A 90 -14.23 9.63 -2.55
N GLY A 91 -15.37 8.94 -2.61
CA GLY A 91 -15.96 8.39 -3.83
C GLY A 91 -16.22 6.89 -3.73
N ASN A 92 -17.09 6.40 -4.62
CA ASN A 92 -17.50 4.99 -4.63
C ASN A 92 -16.35 4.01 -4.95
N ASP A 93 -15.25 4.50 -5.51
CA ASP A 93 -14.11 3.69 -5.95
C ASP A 93 -12.96 3.65 -4.91
N ILE A 94 -13.09 4.37 -3.79
CA ILE A 94 -12.09 4.38 -2.72
C ILE A 94 -12.53 3.41 -1.63
N TYR A 95 -11.86 2.25 -1.59
CA TYR A 95 -12.11 1.25 -0.58
C TYR A 95 -11.41 1.59 0.74
N ILE A 96 -12.19 1.70 1.82
CA ILE A 96 -11.68 1.80 3.19
C ILE A 96 -12.02 0.47 3.88
N PRO A 97 -11.02 -0.31 4.31
CA PRO A 97 -11.27 -1.53 5.07
C PRO A 97 -12.17 -1.28 6.28
N PRO A 98 -13.16 -2.16 6.54
CA PRO A 98 -14.08 -1.98 7.65
C PRO A 98 -13.34 -2.03 8.99
N GLU A 99 -13.73 -1.15 9.91
CA GLU A 99 -13.21 -1.15 11.26
C GLU A 99 -13.83 -2.30 12.06
N HIS A 100 -12.98 -3.16 12.61
CA HIS A 100 -13.37 -4.31 13.43
C HIS A 100 -13.04 -4.10 14.91
N ARG A 101 -12.26 -3.06 15.24
CA ARG A 101 -11.91 -2.68 16.61
C ARG A 101 -13.01 -1.79 17.18
N SER A 102 -13.16 -1.81 18.51
CA SER A 102 -14.03 -0.85 19.22
C SER A 102 -13.54 0.58 18.96
N LEU A 103 -14.45 1.52 18.74
CA LEU A 103 -14.13 2.96 18.62
C LEU A 103 -13.97 3.64 19.99
N GLU A 104 -14.22 2.93 21.10
CA GLU A 104 -13.90 3.42 22.44
C GLU A 104 -12.37 3.43 22.61
N ARG A 105 -11.81 4.57 23.02
CA ARG A 105 -10.37 4.88 22.94
C ARG A 105 -9.50 3.85 23.65
N SER A 106 -9.86 3.42 24.87
CA SER A 106 -9.05 2.48 25.65
C SER A 106 -9.10 1.06 25.08
N ALA A 107 -10.26 0.58 24.64
CA ALA A 107 -10.41 -0.69 23.94
C ALA A 107 -9.70 -0.67 22.58
N PHE A 108 -9.79 0.43 21.84
CA PHE A 108 -9.09 0.62 20.57
C PHE A 108 -7.58 0.54 20.73
N LEU A 109 -7.02 1.25 21.72
CA LEU A 109 -5.58 1.25 22.00
C LEU A 109 -5.11 -0.14 22.45
N ARG A 110 -5.84 -0.84 23.32
CA ARG A 110 -5.52 -2.21 23.74
C ARG A 110 -5.53 -3.19 22.57
N SER A 111 -6.56 -3.11 21.72
CA SER A 111 -6.65 -3.96 20.53
C SER A 111 -5.50 -3.67 19.56
N THR A 112 -5.18 -2.39 19.35
CA THR A 112 -4.10 -1.95 18.45
C THR A 112 -2.73 -2.37 18.97
N LEU A 113 -2.49 -2.27 20.28
CA LEU A 113 -1.27 -2.76 20.92
C LEU A 113 -1.10 -4.26 20.70
N ARG A 114 -2.16 -5.05 20.97
CA ARG A 114 -2.14 -6.50 20.74
C ARG A 114 -1.81 -6.85 19.29
N THR A 115 -2.49 -6.24 18.32
CA THR A 115 -2.21 -6.51 16.90
C THR A 115 -0.82 -6.06 16.49
N THR A 116 -0.33 -4.93 17.01
CA THR A 116 1.02 -4.43 16.75
C THR A 116 2.08 -5.40 17.25
N LEU A 117 1.93 -5.91 18.48
CA LEU A 117 2.85 -6.89 19.06
C LEU A 117 2.86 -8.21 18.29
N ILE A 118 1.70 -8.71 17.86
CA ILE A 118 1.61 -9.93 17.03
C ILE A 118 2.35 -9.74 15.71
N ASN A 119 2.13 -8.60 15.03
CA ASN A 119 2.79 -8.32 13.76
C ASN A 119 4.31 -8.09 13.93
N PHE A 120 4.74 -7.49 15.04
CA PHE A 120 6.15 -7.35 15.40
C PHE A 120 6.81 -8.72 15.58
N LEU A 121 6.23 -9.61 16.39
CA LEU A 121 6.79 -10.96 16.62
C LEU A 121 6.81 -11.80 15.35
N LEU A 122 5.77 -11.69 14.51
CA LEU A 122 5.72 -12.34 13.20
C LEU A 122 6.86 -11.86 12.28
N LEU A 123 7.03 -10.53 12.18
CA LEU A 123 8.10 -9.93 11.39
C LEU A 123 9.48 -10.31 11.92
N ASP A 124 9.66 -10.31 13.23
CA ASP A 124 10.91 -10.69 13.90
C ASP A 124 11.29 -12.15 13.63
N ALA A 125 10.32 -13.06 13.65
CA ALA A 125 10.52 -14.46 13.31
C ALA A 125 10.95 -14.65 11.85
N ILE A 126 10.28 -13.96 10.92
CA ILE A 126 10.60 -14.04 9.48
C ILE A 126 11.96 -13.39 9.17
N ASP A 127 12.25 -12.20 9.70
CA ASP A 127 13.54 -11.53 9.52
C ASP A 127 14.68 -12.39 10.06
N THR A 128 14.50 -13.03 11.22
CA THR A 128 15.45 -14.00 11.76
C THR A 128 15.62 -15.19 10.83
N GLY A 129 14.53 -15.75 10.29
CA GLY A 129 14.58 -16.81 9.28
C GLY A 129 15.41 -16.42 8.04
N PHE A 130 15.24 -15.20 7.52
CA PHE A 130 16.07 -14.71 6.41
C PHE A 130 17.56 -14.64 6.75
N LYS A 131 17.93 -14.40 8.02
CA LYS A 131 19.34 -14.41 8.45
C LYS A 131 19.96 -15.80 8.48
N LEU A 132 19.15 -16.84 8.51
CA LEU A 132 19.63 -18.22 8.51
C LEU A 132 19.85 -18.77 7.09
N VAL A 133 19.38 -18.06 6.05
CA VAL A 133 19.44 -18.54 4.67
C VAL A 133 20.65 -17.96 3.93
N PRO A 134 21.57 -18.82 3.44
CA PRO A 134 22.76 -18.37 2.70
C PRO A 134 22.39 -17.47 1.51
N GLY A 135 23.19 -16.42 1.30
CA GLY A 135 22.93 -15.40 0.27
C GLY A 135 21.86 -14.39 0.68
N VAL A 136 20.67 -14.84 1.06
CA VAL A 136 19.56 -13.97 1.51
C VAL A 136 19.94 -13.19 2.77
N SER A 137 20.67 -13.82 3.69
CA SER A 137 21.15 -13.21 4.94
C SER A 137 22.15 -12.06 4.72
N SER A 138 22.76 -11.96 3.53
CA SER A 138 23.78 -10.98 3.24
C SER A 138 23.19 -9.58 3.02
N PRO A 139 23.67 -8.53 3.71
CA PRO A 139 23.35 -7.16 3.37
C PRO A 139 23.80 -6.79 1.96
N SER A 140 24.79 -7.51 1.41
CA SER A 140 25.25 -7.41 0.01
C SER A 140 24.28 -8.07 -0.98
N GLY A 141 23.19 -8.66 -0.49
CA GLY A 141 22.12 -9.25 -1.29
C GLY A 141 22.45 -10.62 -1.87
N GLY A 142 21.39 -11.35 -2.19
CA GLY A 142 21.48 -12.71 -2.71
C GLY A 142 20.22 -13.11 -3.48
N SER A 143 20.30 -14.26 -4.13
CA SER A 143 19.15 -14.86 -4.81
C SER A 143 18.31 -15.67 -3.81
N ILE A 144 16.99 -15.63 -3.97
CA ILE A 144 16.10 -16.60 -3.30
C ILE A 144 16.14 -17.98 -3.98
N PHE A 145 16.68 -18.04 -5.20
CA PHE A 145 16.96 -19.29 -5.91
C PHE A 145 18.34 -19.79 -5.49
N LEU A 146 18.36 -20.77 -4.59
CA LEU A 146 19.58 -21.34 -4.02
C LEU A 146 20.24 -22.31 -5.03
N PRO A 147 21.41 -21.97 -5.61
CA PRO A 147 21.99 -22.74 -6.71
C PRO A 147 22.45 -24.14 -6.27
N ASP A 148 22.78 -24.32 -5.00
CA ASP A 148 23.29 -25.58 -4.45
C ASP A 148 22.20 -26.64 -4.26
N LEU A 149 20.92 -26.25 -4.34
CA LEU A 149 19.79 -27.16 -4.22
C LEU A 149 19.42 -27.78 -5.58
N SER A 150 18.95 -29.04 -5.56
CA SER A 150 18.32 -29.66 -6.73
C SER A 150 17.02 -28.95 -7.14
N PRO A 151 16.50 -29.13 -8.37
CA PRO A 151 15.44 -28.27 -8.91
C PRO A 151 14.18 -28.17 -8.05
N VAL A 152 13.68 -29.27 -7.49
CA VAL A 152 12.45 -29.28 -6.69
C VAL A 152 12.63 -28.55 -5.35
N PRO A 153 13.61 -28.90 -4.48
CA PRO A 153 13.90 -28.13 -3.27
C PRO A 153 14.22 -26.65 -3.54
N ARG A 154 14.87 -26.33 -4.67
CA ARG A 154 15.17 -24.95 -5.06
C ARG A 154 13.90 -24.12 -5.28
N VAL A 155 12.92 -24.66 -6.01
CA VAL A 155 11.63 -23.98 -6.25
C VAL A 155 10.81 -23.89 -4.97
N LEU A 156 10.82 -24.93 -4.14
CA LEU A 156 10.13 -24.89 -2.84
C LEU A 156 10.73 -23.82 -1.93
N ALA A 157 12.06 -23.76 -1.83
CA ALA A 157 12.76 -22.75 -1.03
C ALA A 157 12.51 -21.32 -1.57
N SER A 158 12.63 -21.09 -2.88
CA SER A 158 12.37 -19.76 -3.46
C SER A 158 10.93 -19.31 -3.24
N THR A 159 9.97 -20.23 -3.39
CA THR A 159 8.55 -19.96 -3.16
C THR A 159 8.27 -19.66 -1.69
N ALA A 160 8.83 -20.45 -0.77
CA ALA A 160 8.68 -20.21 0.67
C ALA A 160 9.29 -18.87 1.10
N LEU A 161 10.49 -18.54 0.60
CA LEU A 161 11.16 -17.26 0.88
C LEU A 161 10.37 -16.07 0.34
N HIS A 162 9.85 -16.17 -0.88
CA HIS A 162 9.03 -15.12 -1.48
C HIS A 162 7.71 -14.94 -0.72
N PHE A 163 7.04 -16.04 -0.37
CA PHE A 163 5.82 -15.98 0.43
C PHE A 163 6.07 -15.37 1.81
N ALA A 164 7.17 -15.77 2.49
CA ALA A 164 7.60 -15.17 3.75
C ALA A 164 7.86 -13.66 3.60
N THR A 165 8.37 -13.22 2.45
CA THR A 165 8.57 -11.79 2.17
C THR A 165 7.24 -11.04 2.09
N GLY A 166 6.24 -11.62 1.43
CA GLY A 166 4.88 -11.07 1.40
C GLY A 166 4.28 -10.96 2.80
N VAL A 167 4.41 -12.01 3.62
CA VAL A 167 3.95 -11.99 5.02
C VAL A 167 4.71 -10.96 5.86
N ALA A 168 6.03 -10.81 5.64
CA ALA A 168 6.83 -9.78 6.29
C ALA A 168 6.36 -8.37 5.93
N PHE A 169 5.98 -8.10 4.67
CA PHE A 169 5.39 -6.81 4.30
C PHE A 169 4.04 -6.56 4.99
N ILE A 170 3.17 -7.57 5.06
CA ILE A 170 1.90 -7.47 5.79
C ILE A 170 2.15 -7.16 7.27
N GLY A 171 3.07 -7.90 7.91
CA GLY A 171 3.48 -7.69 9.29
C GLY A 171 4.06 -6.30 9.52
N GLY A 172 5.01 -5.88 8.67
CA GLY A 172 5.65 -4.57 8.74
C GLY A 172 4.69 -3.40 8.58
N PHE A 173 3.80 -3.45 7.59
CA PHE A 173 2.79 -2.40 7.39
C PHE A 173 1.87 -2.28 8.60
N ASN A 174 1.33 -3.40 9.11
CA ASN A 174 0.44 -3.37 10.27
C ASN A 174 1.15 -2.95 11.56
N MET A 175 2.41 -3.36 11.74
CA MET A 175 3.23 -2.96 12.88
C MET A 175 3.48 -1.45 12.88
N VAL A 176 4.01 -0.90 11.79
CA VAL A 176 4.32 0.53 11.70
C VAL A 176 3.05 1.38 11.78
N TYR A 177 1.98 0.97 11.07
CA TYR A 177 0.70 1.65 11.14
C TYR A 177 0.11 1.61 12.55
N GLY A 178 0.19 0.48 13.24
CA GLY A 178 -0.26 0.33 14.62
C GLY A 178 0.50 1.21 15.60
N ILE A 179 1.83 1.33 15.46
CA ILE A 179 2.64 2.26 16.27
C ILE A 179 2.18 3.71 16.08
N LEU A 180 2.06 4.16 14.83
CA LEU A 180 1.59 5.51 14.51
C LEU A 180 0.17 5.76 15.03
N THR A 181 -0.71 4.78 14.86
CA THR A 181 -2.09 4.81 15.37
C THR A 181 -2.10 5.01 16.88
N MET A 182 -1.31 4.22 17.63
CA MET A 182 -1.25 4.32 19.08
C MET A 182 -0.73 5.68 19.53
N ILE A 183 0.31 6.21 18.88
CA ILE A 183 0.85 7.54 19.17
C ILE A 183 -0.25 8.59 18.94
N CYS A 184 -0.79 8.69 17.72
CA CYS A 184 -1.74 9.74 17.37
C CYS A 184 -3.05 9.69 18.17
N VAL A 185 -3.60 8.50 18.41
CA VAL A 185 -4.79 8.33 19.25
C VAL A 185 -4.49 8.62 20.72
N SER A 186 -3.27 8.35 21.21
CA SER A 186 -2.85 8.76 22.56
C SER A 186 -2.71 10.28 22.68
N PHE A 187 -2.36 10.98 21.59
CA PHE A 187 -2.35 12.44 21.51
C PHE A 187 -3.71 13.07 21.17
N GLY A 188 -4.80 12.29 21.16
CA GLY A 188 -6.17 12.81 21.10
C GLY A 188 -6.85 12.75 19.73
N GLN A 189 -6.23 12.15 18.71
CA GLN A 189 -6.95 11.85 17.47
C GLN A 189 -8.04 10.81 17.69
N SER A 190 -9.13 10.92 16.93
CA SER A 190 -10.24 9.96 16.98
C SER A 190 -9.80 8.59 16.45
N PRO A 191 -10.17 7.47 17.11
CA PRO A 191 -10.00 6.12 16.57
C PRO A 191 -10.54 5.93 15.16
N SER A 192 -11.66 6.59 14.82
CA SER A 192 -12.27 6.51 13.48
C SER A 192 -11.42 7.08 12.35
N ALA A 193 -10.42 7.92 12.65
CA ALA A 193 -9.48 8.45 11.67
C ALA A 193 -8.40 7.41 11.26
N TRP A 194 -8.33 6.27 11.96
CA TRP A 194 -7.30 5.25 11.79
C TRP A 194 -7.83 3.89 11.36
N PRO A 195 -8.65 3.79 10.28
CA PRO A 195 -9.18 2.50 9.83
C PRO A 195 -8.04 1.60 9.31
N PRO A 196 -8.22 0.26 9.31
CA PRO A 196 -7.18 -0.67 8.89
C PRO A 196 -6.61 -0.35 7.50
N VAL A 197 -5.31 -0.58 7.30
CA VAL A 197 -4.63 -0.25 6.03
C VAL A 197 -4.90 -1.27 4.91
N MET A 198 -5.29 -2.48 5.28
CA MET A 198 -5.53 -3.62 4.40
C MET A 198 -6.61 -4.53 5.01
N GLU A 199 -7.20 -5.41 4.22
CA GLU A 199 -8.26 -6.34 4.64
C GLU A 199 -7.89 -7.78 4.28
N ASP A 200 -7.19 -8.45 5.18
CA ASP A 200 -6.79 -9.86 5.07
C ASP A 200 -6.45 -10.33 3.63
N PRO A 201 -5.26 -9.97 3.12
CA PRO A 201 -4.83 -10.33 1.76
C PRO A 201 -4.86 -11.84 1.48
N MET A 202 -4.78 -12.67 2.50
CA MET A 202 -4.70 -14.14 2.37
C MET A 202 -6.04 -14.78 2.00
N THR A 203 -7.16 -14.12 2.30
CA THR A 203 -8.48 -14.64 1.94
C THR A 203 -8.98 -14.18 0.58
N THR A 204 -8.07 -13.66 -0.26
CA THR A 204 -8.40 -13.24 -1.62
C THR A 204 -9.09 -14.33 -2.44
N THR A 205 -10.00 -13.88 -3.29
CA THR A 205 -10.84 -14.72 -4.16
C THR A 205 -10.65 -14.41 -5.64
N SER A 206 -9.98 -13.30 -5.97
CA SER A 206 -9.63 -12.89 -7.33
C SER A 206 -8.54 -11.83 -7.27
N LEU A 207 -7.85 -11.60 -8.37
CA LEU A 207 -6.81 -10.59 -8.45
C LEU A 207 -7.39 -9.18 -8.31
N HIS A 208 -8.61 -8.95 -8.82
CA HIS A 208 -9.37 -7.74 -8.56
C HIS A 208 -9.67 -7.55 -7.07
N ASP A 209 -10.09 -8.61 -6.35
CA ASP A 209 -10.31 -8.57 -4.90
C ASP A 209 -9.00 -8.29 -4.14
N PHE A 210 -7.88 -8.90 -4.56
CA PHE A 210 -6.56 -8.66 -3.98
C PHE A 210 -6.12 -7.20 -4.08
N TRP A 211 -5.97 -6.66 -5.29
CA TRP A 211 -5.45 -5.29 -5.50
C TRP A 211 -6.50 -4.20 -5.25
N GLY A 212 -7.77 -4.50 -5.51
CA GLY A 212 -8.87 -3.55 -5.36
C GLY A 212 -9.27 -3.32 -3.92
N ARG A 213 -9.14 -4.34 -3.06
CA ARG A 213 -9.76 -4.34 -1.73
C ARG A 213 -8.82 -4.76 -0.61
N ARG A 214 -8.18 -5.92 -0.77
CA ARG A 214 -7.53 -6.62 0.36
C ARG A 214 -6.10 -6.17 0.63
N TRP A 215 -5.32 -5.92 -0.41
CA TRP A 215 -3.97 -5.37 -0.28
C TRP A 215 -4.00 -3.93 0.26
N HIS A 216 -2.85 -3.40 0.69
CA HIS A 216 -2.82 -2.07 1.31
C HIS A 216 -3.41 -0.98 0.39
N GLN A 217 -4.20 -0.07 0.97
CA GLN A 217 -4.84 1.03 0.23
C GLN A 217 -4.04 2.33 0.25
N LEU A 218 -2.86 2.34 0.90
CA LEU A 218 -2.05 3.53 1.15
C LEU A 218 -1.64 4.30 -0.11
N LEU A 219 -1.15 3.63 -1.15
CA LEU A 219 -0.52 4.28 -2.32
C LEU A 219 -1.45 4.40 -3.53
N ARG A 220 -2.75 4.10 -3.38
CA ARG A 220 -3.72 4.12 -4.49
C ARG A 220 -3.73 5.47 -5.21
N GLN A 221 -3.87 6.56 -4.46
CA GLN A 221 -3.89 7.91 -5.02
C GLN A 221 -2.57 8.25 -5.72
N THR A 222 -1.44 7.91 -5.11
CA THR A 222 -0.11 8.09 -5.68
C THR A 222 0.01 7.44 -7.06
N PHE A 223 -0.49 6.22 -7.23
CA PHE A 223 -0.43 5.50 -8.50
C PHE A 223 -1.43 6.02 -9.54
N LEU A 224 -2.61 6.44 -9.10
CA LEU A 224 -3.58 7.09 -9.99
C LEU A 224 -3.02 8.40 -10.55
N ILE A 225 -2.40 9.23 -9.73
CA ILE A 225 -1.81 10.49 -10.17
C ILE A 225 -0.55 10.26 -10.99
N GLY A 226 0.35 9.40 -10.51
CA GLY A 226 1.66 9.18 -11.12
C GLY A 226 1.61 8.48 -12.48
N GLY A 227 0.51 7.80 -12.83
CA GLY A 227 0.38 7.18 -14.15
C GLY A 227 -1.01 6.79 -14.58
N GLY A 228 -1.94 6.51 -13.65
CA GLY A 228 -3.32 6.15 -14.00
C GLY A 228 -4.05 7.22 -14.81
N PHE A 229 -4.24 8.41 -14.25
CA PHE A 229 -4.94 9.52 -14.93
C PHE A 229 -4.22 9.99 -16.20
N PRO A 230 -2.89 10.19 -16.22
CA PRO A 230 -2.18 10.56 -17.45
C PRO A 230 -2.38 9.54 -18.57
N LEU A 231 -2.21 8.24 -18.30
CA LEU A 231 -2.33 7.22 -19.34
C LEU A 231 -3.79 7.03 -19.77
N SER A 232 -4.75 7.11 -18.84
CA SER A 232 -6.18 7.13 -19.16
C SER A 232 -6.52 8.25 -20.14
N PHE A 233 -6.04 9.47 -19.89
CA PHE A 233 -6.28 10.62 -20.76
C PHE A 233 -5.68 10.42 -22.16
N ILE A 234 -4.43 9.97 -22.25
CA ILE A 234 -3.75 9.72 -23.52
C ILE A 234 -4.49 8.64 -24.32
N CYS A 235 -4.78 7.49 -23.71
CA CYS A 235 -5.46 6.37 -24.37
C CYS A 235 -6.89 6.75 -24.81
N GLU A 236 -7.64 7.47 -23.98
CA GLU A 236 -8.99 7.91 -24.35
C GLU A 236 -9.00 8.87 -25.53
N ARG A 237 -8.10 9.88 -25.52
CA ARG A 237 -8.00 10.89 -26.58
C ARG A 237 -7.54 10.28 -27.90
N THR A 238 -6.46 9.50 -27.87
CA THR A 238 -5.86 8.89 -29.06
C THR A 238 -6.81 7.89 -29.72
N VAL A 239 -7.29 6.90 -28.96
CA VAL A 239 -8.22 5.90 -29.50
C VAL A 239 -9.57 6.53 -29.83
N GLY A 240 -10.04 7.48 -29.03
CA GLY A 240 -11.29 8.19 -29.29
C GLY A 240 -11.27 8.99 -30.59
N PHE A 241 -10.12 9.53 -30.96
CA PHE A 241 -9.91 10.25 -32.23
C PHE A 241 -10.02 9.32 -33.44
N PHE A 242 -9.38 8.14 -33.40
CA PHE A 242 -9.35 7.22 -34.54
C PHE A 242 -10.56 6.27 -34.61
N LEU A 243 -11.07 5.79 -33.48
CA LEU A 243 -12.07 4.72 -33.38
C LEU A 243 -13.39 5.15 -32.71
N GLY A 244 -13.53 6.45 -32.43
CA GLY A 244 -14.74 7.05 -31.89
C GLY A 244 -14.88 6.97 -30.36
N LYS A 245 -15.82 7.77 -29.82
CA LYS A 245 -15.96 8.03 -28.38
C LYS A 245 -16.11 6.77 -27.51
N ARG A 246 -16.83 5.75 -27.98
CA ARG A 246 -17.04 4.51 -27.21
C ARG A 246 -15.75 3.70 -27.07
N ALA A 247 -14.96 3.60 -28.15
CA ALA A 247 -13.65 2.93 -28.11
C ALA A 247 -12.67 3.73 -27.23
N GLY A 248 -12.67 5.06 -27.36
CA GLY A 248 -11.90 5.95 -26.50
C GLY A 248 -12.16 5.72 -25.01
N ARG A 249 -13.41 5.73 -24.56
CA ARG A 249 -13.74 5.47 -23.13
C ARG A 249 -13.24 4.11 -22.63
N ARG A 250 -13.34 3.06 -23.46
CA ARG A 250 -12.83 1.72 -23.10
C ARG A 250 -11.31 1.71 -23.01
N ALA A 251 -10.63 2.39 -23.94
CA ALA A 251 -9.18 2.54 -23.91
C ALA A 251 -8.71 3.39 -22.72
N GLY A 252 -9.47 4.43 -22.33
CA GLY A 252 -9.21 5.21 -21.13
C GLY A 252 -9.23 4.35 -19.87
N LEU A 253 -10.27 3.53 -19.69
CA LEU A 253 -10.34 2.60 -18.56
C LEU A 253 -9.18 1.58 -18.53
N ALA A 254 -8.76 1.07 -19.70
CA ALA A 254 -7.60 0.20 -19.79
C ALA A 254 -6.30 0.94 -19.45
N GLY A 255 -6.15 2.16 -19.97
CA GLY A 255 -5.03 3.06 -19.68
C GLY A 255 -4.94 3.44 -18.20
N LEU A 256 -6.08 3.64 -17.52
CA LEU A 256 -6.13 3.92 -16.09
C LEU A 256 -5.48 2.79 -15.27
N VAL A 257 -5.88 1.54 -15.54
CA VAL A 257 -5.37 0.36 -14.82
C VAL A 257 -3.91 0.12 -15.17
N LEU A 258 -3.55 0.10 -16.46
CA LEU A 258 -2.17 -0.11 -16.90
C LEU A 258 -1.24 0.98 -16.36
N GLY A 259 -1.70 2.24 -16.37
CA GLY A 259 -0.94 3.40 -15.91
C GLY A 259 -0.71 3.35 -14.41
N ALA A 260 -1.73 3.00 -13.62
CA ALA A 260 -1.60 2.87 -12.18
C ALA A 260 -0.61 1.76 -11.78
N PHE A 261 -0.69 0.58 -12.40
CA PHE A 261 0.24 -0.52 -12.13
C PHE A 261 1.67 -0.23 -12.61
N THR A 262 1.82 0.42 -13.76
CA THR A 262 3.15 0.82 -14.26
C THR A 262 3.77 1.88 -13.35
N ALA A 263 2.99 2.88 -12.91
CA ALA A 263 3.42 3.85 -11.91
C ALA A 263 3.79 3.18 -10.58
N SER A 264 3.05 2.16 -10.16
CA SER A 264 3.39 1.35 -8.98
C SER A 264 4.76 0.68 -9.15
N GLY A 265 5.00 0.06 -10.31
CA GLY A 265 6.30 -0.54 -10.61
C GLY A 265 7.46 0.45 -10.61
N LEU A 266 7.28 1.60 -11.28
CA LEU A 266 8.26 2.67 -11.32
C LEU A 266 8.54 3.23 -9.91
N PHE A 267 7.49 3.42 -9.11
CA PHE A 267 7.60 3.89 -7.72
C PHE A 267 8.50 2.97 -6.89
N HIS A 268 8.27 1.65 -6.93
CA HIS A 268 9.09 0.70 -6.19
C HIS A 268 10.52 0.61 -6.75
N MET A 269 10.68 0.63 -8.07
CA MET A 269 12.00 0.62 -8.72
C MET A 269 12.84 1.85 -8.35
N LEU A 270 12.25 3.04 -8.37
CA LEU A 270 12.92 4.29 -8.00
C LEU A 270 13.20 4.34 -6.50
N ALA A 271 12.30 3.86 -5.66
CA ALA A 271 12.55 3.71 -4.23
C ALA A 271 13.71 2.75 -3.93
N MET A 272 13.86 1.67 -4.69
CA MET A 272 15.00 0.76 -4.59
C MET A 272 16.34 1.41 -4.95
N TYR A 273 16.35 2.50 -5.73
CA TYR A 273 17.58 3.18 -6.10
C TYR A 273 18.34 3.67 -4.85
N ALA A 274 17.61 4.09 -3.81
CA ALA A 274 18.19 4.49 -2.52
C ALA A 274 18.95 3.35 -1.80
N MET A 275 18.75 2.10 -2.20
CA MET A 275 19.52 0.95 -1.69
C MET A 275 20.93 0.87 -2.30
N GLY A 276 21.30 1.77 -3.23
CA GLY A 276 22.66 1.89 -3.77
C GLY A 276 23.04 0.80 -4.78
N ARG A 277 22.05 0.22 -5.47
CA ARG A 277 22.21 -0.98 -6.32
C ARG A 277 21.71 -0.79 -7.75
N GLY A 278 21.50 0.46 -8.16
CA GLY A 278 20.96 0.79 -9.48
C GLY A 278 19.52 0.33 -9.71
N ILE A 279 19.05 0.55 -10.93
CA ILE A 279 17.67 0.38 -11.38
C ILE A 279 17.35 -1.10 -11.68
N GLU A 280 16.10 -1.54 -11.44
CA GLU A 280 15.60 -2.88 -11.82
C GLU A 280 14.23 -2.82 -12.51
N TRP A 281 14.24 -3.03 -13.82
CA TRP A 281 13.01 -3.05 -14.61
C TRP A 281 12.10 -4.25 -14.36
N LYS A 282 12.60 -5.37 -13.82
CA LYS A 282 11.76 -6.55 -13.50
C LYS A 282 10.61 -6.22 -12.55
N VAL A 283 10.84 -5.30 -11.63
CA VAL A 283 9.79 -4.83 -10.70
C VAL A 283 8.68 -4.13 -11.48
N VAL A 284 9.06 -3.27 -12.43
CA VAL A 284 8.10 -2.58 -13.32
C VAL A 284 7.31 -3.60 -14.14
N VAL A 285 8.00 -4.55 -14.77
CA VAL A 285 7.37 -5.61 -15.57
C VAL A 285 6.36 -6.41 -14.74
N PHE A 286 6.72 -6.81 -13.52
CA PHE A 286 5.82 -7.56 -12.64
C PHE A 286 4.55 -6.78 -12.31
N PHE A 287 4.67 -5.52 -11.88
CA PHE A 287 3.50 -4.72 -11.53
C PHE A 287 2.66 -4.43 -12.77
N SER A 288 3.25 -4.02 -13.90
CA SER A 288 2.53 -3.80 -15.16
C SER A 288 1.81 -5.07 -15.64
N ALA A 289 2.38 -6.26 -15.45
CA ALA A 289 1.73 -7.52 -15.82
C ALA A 289 0.45 -7.80 -15.02
N GLN A 290 0.30 -7.23 -13.81
CA GLN A 290 -0.96 -7.34 -13.05
C GLN A 290 -2.13 -6.67 -13.78
N ALA A 291 -1.89 -5.57 -14.51
CA ALA A 291 -2.93 -4.93 -15.31
C ALA A 291 -3.43 -5.85 -16.43
N PHE A 292 -2.53 -6.62 -17.05
CA PHE A 292 -2.90 -7.64 -18.03
C PHE A 292 -3.74 -8.76 -17.39
N ALA A 293 -3.32 -9.25 -16.23
CA ALA A 293 -4.05 -10.28 -15.50
C ALA A 293 -5.48 -9.82 -15.10
N LEU A 294 -5.64 -8.56 -14.68
CA LEU A 294 -6.96 -7.97 -14.41
C LEU A 294 -7.80 -7.81 -15.68
N ALA A 295 -7.18 -7.49 -16.82
CA ALA A 295 -7.86 -7.46 -18.11
C ALA A 295 -8.35 -8.86 -18.52
N LEU A 296 -7.60 -9.92 -18.18
CA LEU A 296 -8.06 -11.31 -18.35
C LEU A 296 -9.26 -11.63 -17.45
N GLU A 297 -9.26 -11.22 -16.18
CA GLU A 297 -10.45 -11.40 -15.31
C GLU A 297 -11.68 -10.68 -15.86
N ARG A 298 -11.49 -9.47 -16.41
CA ARG A 298 -12.56 -8.71 -17.06
C ARG A 298 -13.06 -9.40 -18.33
N SER A 299 -12.15 -9.96 -19.13
CA SER A 299 -12.48 -10.71 -20.34
C SER A 299 -13.22 -12.00 -20.01
N TRP A 300 -12.80 -12.72 -18.96
CA TRP A 300 -13.49 -13.88 -18.43
C TRP A 300 -14.93 -13.56 -18.06
N LYS A 301 -15.16 -12.45 -17.35
CA LYS A 301 -16.52 -11.99 -17.03
C LYS A 301 -17.33 -11.66 -18.27
N ALA A 302 -16.72 -11.03 -19.28
CA ALA A 302 -17.40 -10.69 -20.52
C ALA A 302 -17.80 -11.93 -21.33
N LEU A 303 -16.96 -12.97 -21.34
CA LEU A 303 -17.19 -14.22 -22.11
C LEU A 303 -18.13 -15.19 -21.40
N THR A 304 -18.00 -15.34 -20.08
CA THR A 304 -18.72 -16.37 -19.31
C THR A 304 -19.93 -15.83 -18.54
N GLY A 305 -20.07 -14.51 -18.43
CA GLY A 305 -21.02 -13.84 -17.54
C GLY A 305 -20.70 -13.96 -16.05
N ARG A 306 -19.66 -14.72 -15.67
CA ARG A 306 -19.27 -14.99 -14.27
C ARG A 306 -18.01 -14.23 -13.89
N ARG A 307 -17.97 -13.69 -12.67
CA ARG A 307 -16.73 -13.09 -12.13
C ARG A 307 -15.74 -14.20 -11.79
N VAL A 308 -14.45 -13.91 -11.91
CA VAL A 308 -13.40 -14.74 -11.29
C VAL A 308 -13.58 -14.59 -9.78
N ASP A 309 -13.78 -15.70 -9.08
CA ASP A 309 -14.11 -15.73 -7.66
C ASP A 309 -13.84 -17.13 -7.07
N GLY A 310 -14.00 -17.28 -5.75
CA GLY A 310 -13.95 -18.54 -5.03
C GLY A 310 -12.57 -19.19 -5.02
N TRP A 311 -12.55 -20.52 -4.96
CA TRP A 311 -11.32 -21.30 -4.85
C TRP A 311 -10.41 -21.16 -6.08
N TRP A 312 -10.99 -21.20 -7.28
CA TRP A 312 -10.22 -21.06 -8.53
C TRP A 312 -9.67 -19.66 -8.73
N GLY A 313 -10.46 -18.63 -8.38
CA GLY A 313 -9.98 -17.26 -8.40
C GLY A 313 -8.87 -17.02 -7.37
N ARG A 314 -8.94 -17.68 -6.20
CA ARG A 314 -7.83 -17.68 -5.22
C ARG A 314 -6.55 -18.29 -5.78
N ILE A 315 -6.63 -19.48 -6.40
CA ILE A 315 -5.48 -20.11 -7.06
C ILE A 315 -4.90 -19.16 -8.11
N TRP A 316 -5.75 -18.59 -8.96
CA TRP A 316 -5.35 -17.60 -9.96
C TRP A 316 -4.59 -16.41 -9.35
N SER A 317 -5.11 -15.82 -8.27
CA SER A 317 -4.42 -14.74 -7.56
C SER A 317 -3.05 -15.15 -7.03
N TYR A 318 -2.93 -16.32 -6.41
CA TYR A 318 -1.65 -16.81 -5.88
C TYR A 318 -0.65 -17.12 -7.00
N VAL A 319 -1.09 -17.62 -8.15
CA VAL A 319 -0.21 -17.80 -9.32
C VAL A 319 0.39 -16.45 -9.74
N TRP A 320 -0.41 -15.40 -9.87
CA TRP A 320 0.09 -14.08 -10.26
C TRP A 320 0.95 -13.40 -9.20
N VAL A 321 0.57 -13.48 -7.93
CA VAL A 321 1.23 -12.74 -6.84
C VAL A 321 2.39 -13.52 -6.22
N ALA A 322 2.21 -14.82 -5.95
CA ALA A 322 3.22 -15.64 -5.27
C ALA A 322 4.19 -16.32 -6.25
N VAL A 323 3.73 -16.81 -7.40
CA VAL A 323 4.64 -17.40 -8.40
C VAL A 323 5.22 -16.30 -9.30
N GLY A 324 4.36 -15.50 -9.94
CA GLY A 324 4.80 -14.37 -10.78
C GLY A 324 5.64 -13.35 -10.00
N GLY A 325 5.32 -13.13 -8.72
CA GLY A 325 6.07 -12.22 -7.85
C GLY A 325 7.50 -12.66 -7.54
N GLN A 326 7.87 -13.94 -7.71
CA GLN A 326 9.26 -14.37 -7.53
C GLN A 326 10.20 -13.67 -8.51
N TRP A 327 9.68 -13.14 -9.62
CA TRP A 327 10.47 -12.33 -10.55
C TRP A 327 10.99 -11.03 -9.92
N CYS A 328 10.34 -10.59 -8.83
CA CYS A 328 10.73 -9.48 -7.99
C CYS A 328 11.72 -9.83 -6.87
N TYR A 329 12.41 -10.99 -6.93
CA TYR A 329 13.52 -11.28 -6.02
C TYR A 329 14.67 -10.25 -6.05
N ALA A 330 14.58 -9.26 -6.94
CA ALA A 330 15.33 -8.00 -6.92
C ALA A 330 15.45 -7.34 -5.54
N TRP A 331 14.42 -7.40 -4.68
CA TRP A 331 14.52 -6.91 -3.30
C TRP A 331 15.61 -7.65 -2.51
N HIS A 332 15.63 -8.99 -2.59
CA HIS A 332 16.64 -9.82 -1.94
C HIS A 332 18.02 -9.68 -2.57
N ARG A 333 18.11 -9.55 -3.91
CA ARG A 333 19.37 -9.24 -4.60
C ARG A 333 19.97 -7.90 -4.19
N ARG A 334 19.14 -6.98 -3.68
CA ARG A 334 19.54 -5.67 -3.14
C ARG A 334 19.79 -5.71 -1.62
N GLY A 335 19.70 -6.89 -1.02
CA GLY A 335 19.99 -7.11 0.39
C GLY A 335 18.87 -6.67 1.30
N LEU A 336 17.60 -6.69 0.86
CA LEU A 336 16.46 -6.43 1.74
C LEU A 336 16.40 -7.47 2.86
N GLY A 337 16.37 -8.77 2.53
CA GLY A 337 16.36 -9.86 3.51
C GLY A 337 17.60 -9.91 4.41
N GLY A 338 18.73 -9.41 3.93
CA GLY A 338 19.98 -9.31 4.69
C GLY A 338 20.13 -8.01 5.49
N GLY A 339 19.32 -6.99 5.20
CA GLY A 339 19.33 -5.71 5.91
C GLY A 339 18.77 -5.80 7.33
N MET A 340 19.11 -4.85 8.19
CA MET A 340 18.49 -4.77 9.53
C MET A 340 17.03 -4.32 9.38
N VAL A 341 16.09 -5.24 9.57
CA VAL A 341 14.65 -4.93 9.67
C VAL A 341 14.30 -4.65 11.14
N ILE A 342 14.62 -5.59 12.02
CA ILE A 342 14.49 -5.45 13.48
C ILE A 342 15.89 -5.29 14.08
N PRO A 343 16.13 -4.25 14.90
CA PRO A 343 17.38 -4.13 15.65
C PRO A 343 17.62 -5.38 16.51
N PRO A 344 18.84 -5.98 16.49
CA PRO A 344 19.09 -7.25 17.17
C PRO A 344 18.74 -7.25 18.67
N PHE A 345 18.93 -6.12 19.35
CA PHE A 345 18.62 -5.98 20.78
C PHE A 345 17.12 -5.94 21.08
N LEU A 346 16.26 -5.71 20.08
CA LEU A 346 14.81 -5.76 20.23
C LEU A 346 14.23 -7.12 19.88
N SER A 347 15.00 -8.03 19.27
CA SER A 347 14.51 -9.28 18.66
C SER A 347 14.36 -10.41 19.68
N PRO A 348 13.14 -10.75 20.15
CA PRO A 348 12.99 -11.87 21.08
C PRO A 348 13.27 -13.20 20.38
N THR A 349 13.05 -13.29 19.06
CA THR A 349 13.35 -14.50 18.30
C THR A 349 14.85 -14.78 18.30
N ARG A 350 15.69 -13.78 18.04
CA ARG A 350 17.15 -13.98 18.03
C ARG A 350 17.72 -14.17 19.43
N LEU A 351 17.20 -13.42 20.40
CA LEU A 351 17.75 -13.41 21.76
C LEU A 351 17.32 -14.62 22.59
N ILE A 352 16.12 -15.14 22.36
CA ILE A 352 15.51 -16.16 23.23
C ILE A 352 15.14 -17.41 22.42
N ILE A 353 14.27 -17.28 21.41
CA ILE A 353 13.66 -18.44 20.74
C ILE A 353 14.69 -19.27 19.97
N LEU A 354 15.50 -18.64 19.13
CA LEU A 354 16.48 -19.33 18.30
C LEU A 354 17.56 -20.05 19.14
N PRO A 355 18.17 -19.43 20.17
CA PRO A 355 19.08 -20.15 21.07
C PRO A 355 18.44 -21.36 21.75
N LEU A 356 17.16 -21.26 22.17
CA LEU A 356 16.45 -22.40 22.78
C LEU A 356 16.22 -23.53 21.78
N ILE A 357 15.80 -23.22 20.55
CA ILE A 357 15.64 -24.21 19.47
C ILE A 357 16.97 -24.90 19.17
N LEU A 358 18.06 -24.15 19.04
CA LEU A 358 19.38 -24.71 18.76
C LEU A 358 19.91 -25.58 19.90
N LYS A 359 19.58 -25.26 21.16
CA LYS A 359 19.88 -26.13 22.31
C LYS A 359 19.10 -27.44 22.23
N LEU A 360 17.81 -27.37 21.92
CA LEU A 360 16.94 -28.55 21.80
C LEU A 360 17.34 -29.47 20.64
N LEU A 361 17.80 -28.92 19.51
CA LEU A 361 18.26 -29.72 18.36
C LEU A 361 19.63 -30.38 18.56
N ARG A 362 20.38 -29.94 19.58
CA ARG A 362 21.70 -30.48 19.95
C ARG A 362 21.62 -31.47 21.12
N ALA A 363 20.51 -31.47 21.85
CA ALA A 363 20.17 -32.47 22.86
C ALA A 363 19.53 -33.68 22.18
#